data_AF-A0A918XQJ5-F1
#
_entry.id   AF-A0A918XQJ5-F1
#
_cell.length_a   1.000
_cell.length_b   1.000
_cell.length_c   1.000
_cell.angle_alpha   90.00
_cell.angle_beta   90.00
_cell.angle_gamma   90.00
#
_symmetry.space_group_name_H-M   'P 1'
#
loop_
_entity.id
_entity.type
_entity.pdbx_description
1 polymer ?
#
loop_
_entity_poly.entity_id
_entity_poly.type
_entity_poly.pdbx_seq_one_letter_code
_entity_poly.pdbx_strand_id
1 'polypeptide(L)'
;MLDWEGLFKRYVWDDRTTPYLVPVARLNRRQADSEILAYSLFMGVLFSVVALGAMSEMTPLGRSPVAGFYAFTVVCACLLLHYTKAVPAALYLGTAPLVGLGYVAVAGRNAGRDPIDSAIVAAILIVLAWYSLRLVNLARRYPNLPESDAAPPRRRLFK
;
A
#
# COMPACT_ATOMS: atom_id res chain seq x y z
N MET A 1 0.48 -34.26 -3.83
CA MET A 1 -0.43 -33.12 -3.67
C MET A 1 0.41 -31.90 -3.33
N LEU A 2 0.13 -30.75 -3.95
CA LEU A 2 0.83 -29.50 -3.64
C LEU A 2 0.52 -29.14 -2.18
N ASP A 3 1.54 -28.96 -1.35
CA ASP A 3 1.37 -28.58 0.06
C ASP A 3 1.01 -27.08 0.15
N TRP A 4 -0.26 -26.79 -0.10
CA TRP A 4 -0.83 -25.45 -0.10
C TRP A 4 -0.65 -24.74 1.24
N GLU A 5 -0.71 -25.48 2.35
CA GLU A 5 -0.54 -24.92 3.69
C GLU A 5 0.92 -24.52 3.94
N GLY A 6 1.86 -25.38 3.53
CA GLY A 6 3.29 -25.08 3.56
C GLY A 6 3.67 -23.88 2.68
N LEU A 7 3.05 -23.75 1.49
CA LEU A 7 3.24 -22.59 0.62
C LEU A 7 2.63 -21.32 1.23
N PHE A 8 1.42 -21.38 1.77
CA PHE A 8 0.76 -20.22 2.37
C PHE A 8 1.51 -19.70 3.59
N LYS A 9 1.92 -20.58 4.51
CA LYS A 9 2.76 -20.22 5.67
C LYS A 9 4.11 -19.62 5.24
N ARG A 10 4.72 -20.16 4.19
CA ARG A 10 6.04 -19.71 3.72
C ARG A 10 6.01 -18.34 3.02
N TYR A 11 4.90 -17.97 2.38
CA TYR A 11 4.81 -16.73 1.60
C TYR A 11 4.00 -15.62 2.28
N VAL A 12 2.96 -15.96 3.05
CA VAL A 12 2.09 -14.98 3.72
C VAL A 12 2.52 -14.74 5.17
N TRP A 13 3.14 -15.75 5.80
CA TRP A 13 3.45 -15.76 7.24
C TRP A 13 4.95 -15.88 7.54
N ASP A 14 5.81 -15.42 6.63
CA ASP A 14 7.24 -15.31 6.91
C ASP A 14 7.51 -13.93 7.49
N ASP A 15 7.69 -13.87 8.81
CA ASP A 15 8.00 -12.64 9.54
C ASP A 15 9.23 -11.90 8.96
N ARG A 16 10.10 -12.58 8.21
CA ARG A 16 11.24 -11.92 7.55
C ARG A 16 10.87 -11.13 6.31
N THR A 17 9.83 -11.54 5.59
CA THR A 17 9.44 -10.93 4.30
C THR A 17 8.10 -10.18 4.37
N THR A 18 7.17 -10.61 5.23
CA THR A 18 5.83 -10.05 5.40
C THR A 18 5.49 -9.72 6.86
N PRO A 19 6.24 -8.84 7.55
CA PRO A 19 6.06 -8.52 8.98
C PRO A 19 4.85 -7.61 9.27
N TYR A 20 3.72 -7.81 8.59
CA TYR A 20 2.52 -6.96 8.71
C TYR A 20 1.87 -6.98 10.08
N LEU A 21 2.15 -7.99 10.92
CA LEU A 21 1.60 -8.11 12.28
C LEU A 21 2.64 -7.80 13.37
N VAL A 22 3.90 -7.56 12.99
CA VAL A 22 4.97 -7.23 13.94
C VAL A 22 4.87 -5.74 14.30
N PRO A 23 4.92 -5.39 15.60
CA PRO A 23 4.95 -3.98 16.01
C PRO A 23 6.15 -3.25 15.42
N VAL A 24 5.95 -2.02 14.96
CA VAL A 24 7.01 -1.20 14.33
C VAL A 24 8.27 -1.06 15.22
N ALA A 25 8.12 -1.13 16.54
CA ALA A 25 9.23 -1.08 17.50
C ALA A 25 10.17 -2.30 17.46
N ARG A 26 9.73 -3.43 16.91
CA ARG A 26 10.48 -4.70 16.88
C ARG A 26 10.96 -5.07 15.46
N LEU A 27 10.82 -4.16 14.49
CA LEU A 27 11.20 -4.41 13.11
C LEU A 27 12.72 -4.25 12.93
N ASN A 28 13.27 -5.10 12.07
CA ASN A 28 14.61 -4.91 11.51
C ASN A 28 14.55 -4.03 10.25
N ARG A 29 15.67 -3.44 9.86
CA ARG A 29 15.75 -2.58 8.66
C ARG A 29 15.29 -3.28 7.36
N ARG A 30 15.68 -4.55 7.17
CA ARG A 30 15.26 -5.34 6.00
C ARG A 30 13.75 -5.62 5.95
N GLN A 31 13.16 -5.87 7.12
CA GLN A 31 11.72 -6.08 7.28
C GLN A 31 10.95 -4.79 6.98
N ALA A 32 11.48 -3.64 7.42
CA ALA A 32 10.93 -2.34 7.07
C ALA A 32 11.01 -2.05 5.57
N ASP A 33 12.14 -2.39 4.92
CA ASP A 33 12.31 -2.22 3.48
C ASP A 33 11.33 -3.07 2.67
N SER A 34 11.11 -4.33 3.06
CA SER A 34 10.15 -5.21 2.38
C SER A 34 8.71 -4.71 2.56
N GLU A 35 8.35 -4.23 3.76
CA GLU A 35 7.03 -3.66 4.04
C GLU A 35 6.77 -2.39 3.22
N ILE A 36 7.75 -1.46 3.19
CA ILE A 36 7.65 -0.23 2.40
C ILE A 36 7.56 -0.56 0.90
N LEU A 37 8.36 -1.52 0.42
CA LEU A 37 8.31 -1.97 -0.97
C LEU A 37 6.94 -2.54 -1.32
N ALA A 38 6.41 -3.47 -0.51
CA ALA A 38 5.13 -4.10 -0.76
C ALA A 38 3.98 -3.09 -0.80
N TYR A 39 3.95 -2.15 0.16
CA TYR A 39 2.95 -1.09 0.19
C TYR A 39 3.08 -0.15 -1.03
N SER A 40 4.31 0.28 -1.35
CA SER A 40 4.56 1.18 -2.48
C SER A 40 4.22 0.54 -3.82
N LEU A 41 4.48 -0.76 -3.97
CA LEU A 41 4.09 -1.53 -5.16
C LEU A 41 2.57 -1.62 -5.27
N PHE A 42 1.90 -2.01 -4.19
CA PHE A 42 0.44 -2.14 -4.15
C PHE A 42 -0.25 -0.81 -4.51
N MET A 43 0.11 0.27 -3.83
CA MET A 43 -0.44 1.61 -4.09
C MET A 43 -0.05 2.11 -5.47
N GLY A 44 1.22 1.92 -5.88
CA GLY A 44 1.72 2.35 -7.18
C GLY A 44 0.96 1.69 -8.34
N VAL A 45 0.75 0.38 -8.28
CA VAL A 45 -0.04 -0.33 -9.31
C VAL A 45 -1.49 0.13 -9.31
N LEU A 46 -2.12 0.20 -8.13
CA LEU A 46 -3.53 0.61 -8.02
C LEU A 46 -3.74 2.03 -8.58
N PHE A 47 -2.91 2.99 -8.20
CA PHE A 47 -3.03 4.37 -8.67
C PHE A 47 -2.56 4.56 -10.11
N SER A 48 -1.68 3.70 -10.64
CA SER A 48 -1.37 3.70 -12.07
C SER A 48 -2.60 3.34 -12.91
N VAL A 49 -3.37 2.35 -12.49
CA VAL A 49 -4.65 1.99 -13.15
C VAL A 49 -5.65 3.15 -13.04
N VAL A 50 -5.74 3.80 -11.87
CA VAL A 50 -6.61 4.98 -11.69
C VAL A 50 -6.18 6.13 -12.59
N ALA A 51 -4.89 6.41 -12.71
CA ALA A 51 -4.38 7.49 -13.56
C ALA A 51 -4.74 7.25 -15.03
N LEU A 52 -4.51 6.04 -15.54
CA LEU A 52 -4.89 5.66 -16.90
C LEU A 52 -6.41 5.69 -17.11
N GLY A 53 -7.18 5.19 -16.14
CA GLY A 53 -8.64 5.20 -16.19
C GLY A 53 -9.23 6.61 -16.21
N ALA A 54 -8.67 7.52 -15.40
CA ALA A 54 -9.13 8.91 -15.32
C ALA A 54 -8.78 9.72 -16.58
N MET A 55 -7.72 9.34 -17.30
CA MET A 55 -7.37 9.94 -18.60
C MET A 55 -8.12 9.32 -19.77
N SER A 56 -8.70 8.12 -19.59
CA SER A 56 -9.49 7.42 -20.57
C SER A 56 -10.97 7.82 -20.51
N GLU A 57 -11.64 7.81 -21.65
CA GLU A 57 -13.10 7.97 -21.75
C GLU A 57 -13.84 6.66 -21.47
N MET A 58 -13.11 5.56 -21.23
CA MET A 58 -13.66 4.21 -21.05
C MET A 58 -14.28 3.98 -19.66
N THR A 59 -14.17 4.94 -18.73
CA THR A 59 -14.72 4.78 -17.38
C THR A 59 -16.13 5.37 -17.28
N PRO A 60 -17.04 4.79 -16.47
CA PRO A 60 -18.41 5.31 -16.29
C PRO A 60 -18.46 6.73 -15.74
N LEU A 61 -17.36 7.17 -15.13
CA LEU A 61 -17.18 8.49 -14.52
C LEU A 61 -16.68 9.54 -15.53
N GLY A 62 -16.36 9.13 -16.75
CA GLY A 62 -15.78 10.00 -17.76
C GLY A 62 -14.34 10.42 -17.45
N ARG A 63 -13.81 11.28 -18.30
CA ARG A 63 -12.44 11.78 -18.21
C ARG A 63 -12.32 12.87 -17.15
N SER A 64 -11.39 12.70 -16.21
CA SER A 64 -11.06 13.70 -15.18
C SER A 64 -9.54 13.93 -15.11
N PRO A 65 -9.03 14.99 -15.75
CA PRO A 65 -7.60 15.32 -15.73
C PRO A 65 -7.05 15.56 -14.32
N VAL A 66 -7.85 16.15 -13.43
CA VAL A 66 -7.46 16.45 -12.04
C VAL A 66 -7.24 15.16 -11.26
N ALA A 67 -8.15 14.18 -11.39
CA ALA A 67 -8.01 12.89 -10.74
C ALA A 67 -6.81 12.10 -11.29
N GLY A 68 -6.59 12.15 -12.60
CA GLY A 68 -5.43 11.53 -13.24
C GLY A 68 -4.10 12.13 -12.76
N PHE A 69 -4.01 13.45 -12.66
CA PHE A 69 -2.82 14.14 -12.16
C PHE A 69 -2.53 13.80 -10.70
N TYR A 70 -3.56 13.80 -9.83
CA TYR A 70 -3.41 13.38 -8.44
C TYR A 70 -2.97 11.91 -8.33
N ALA A 71 -3.54 11.02 -9.13
CA ALA A 71 -3.14 9.62 -9.12
C ALA A 71 -1.68 9.44 -9.54
N PHE A 72 -1.23 10.21 -10.53
CA PHE A 72 0.18 10.24 -10.94
C PHE A 72 1.12 10.72 -9.83
N THR A 73 0.77 11.80 -9.11
CA THR A 73 1.59 12.28 -7.99
C THR A 73 1.65 11.28 -6.84
N VAL A 74 0.59 10.51 -6.60
CA VAL A 74 0.59 9.38 -5.64
C VAL A 74 1.57 8.28 -6.06
N VAL A 75 1.64 7.95 -7.36
CA VAL A 75 2.63 6.99 -7.89
C VAL A 75 4.06 7.52 -7.70
N CYS A 76 4.31 8.81 -7.98
CA CYS A 76 5.61 9.43 -7.71
C CYS A 76 5.96 9.38 -6.22
N ALA A 77 4.99 9.62 -5.32
CA ALA A 77 5.20 9.52 -3.89
C ALA A 77 5.53 8.09 -3.41
N CYS A 78 4.96 7.06 -4.05
CA CYS A 78 5.34 5.66 -3.80
C CYS A 78 6.81 5.41 -4.10
N LEU A 79 7.30 5.89 -5.26
CA LEU A 79 8.70 5.77 -5.63
C LEU A 79 9.61 6.54 -4.67
N LEU A 80 9.25 7.80 -4.36
CA LEU A 80 10.00 8.61 -3.41
C LEU A 80 10.08 7.94 -2.05
N LEU A 81 8.97 7.41 -1.52
CA LEU A 81 8.98 6.71 -0.25
C LEU A 81 9.88 5.47 -0.30
N HIS A 82 9.79 4.68 -1.37
CA HIS A 82 10.61 3.48 -1.52
C HIS A 82 12.12 3.79 -1.51
N TYR A 83 12.56 4.84 -2.22
CA TYR A 83 13.97 5.20 -2.29
C TYR A 83 14.46 5.95 -1.05
N THR A 84 13.74 6.99 -0.65
CA THR A 84 14.19 7.95 0.37
C THR A 84 13.73 7.62 1.78
N LYS A 85 12.64 6.84 1.92
CA LYS A 85 11.96 6.57 3.21
C LYS A 85 11.56 7.86 3.92
N ALA A 86 11.36 8.94 3.15
CA ALA A 86 11.06 10.25 3.68
C ALA A 86 9.65 10.27 4.30
N VAL A 87 9.58 10.78 5.53
CA VAL A 87 8.33 11.03 6.26
C VAL A 87 7.30 11.85 5.45
N PRO A 88 7.66 12.94 4.72
CA PRO A 88 6.68 13.68 3.92
C PRO A 88 6.05 12.83 2.80
N ALA A 89 6.80 11.90 2.20
CA ALA A 89 6.25 10.99 1.18
C ALA A 89 5.23 10.03 1.79
N ALA A 90 5.50 9.51 2.99
CA ALA A 90 4.56 8.66 3.72
C ALA A 90 3.28 9.43 4.11
N LEU A 91 3.41 10.68 4.56
CA LEU A 91 2.26 11.54 4.88
C LEU A 91 1.41 11.83 3.65
N TYR A 92 2.05 12.12 2.51
CA TYR A 92 1.36 12.33 1.25
C TYR A 92 0.61 11.07 0.79
N LEU A 93 1.22 9.89 0.93
CA LEU A 93 0.52 8.63 0.63
C LEU A 93 -0.68 8.39 1.55
N GLY A 94 -0.65 8.91 2.77
CA GLY A 94 -1.81 8.89 3.67
C GLY A 94 -3.00 9.72 3.18
N THR A 95 -2.81 10.68 2.27
CA THR A 95 -3.94 11.43 1.69
C THR A 95 -4.72 10.62 0.67
N ALA A 96 -4.09 9.62 0.03
CA ALA A 96 -4.74 8.77 -0.97
C ALA A 96 -6.02 8.05 -0.46
N PRO A 97 -5.97 7.30 0.65
CA PRO A 97 -7.17 6.68 1.21
C PRO A 97 -8.18 7.71 1.75
N LEU A 98 -7.73 8.86 2.26
CA LEU A 98 -8.61 9.93 2.73
C LEU A 98 -9.42 10.58 1.60
N VAL A 99 -8.77 10.85 0.46
CA VAL A 99 -9.45 11.34 -0.75
C VAL A 99 -10.44 10.30 -1.25
N GLY A 100 -10.08 9.01 -1.24
CA GLY A 100 -11.01 7.92 -1.55
C GLY A 100 -12.24 7.90 -0.64
N LEU A 101 -12.06 8.10 0.67
CA LEU A 101 -13.18 8.17 1.62
C LEU A 101 -14.08 9.37 1.36
N GLY A 102 -13.50 10.54 1.08
CA GLY A 102 -14.26 11.72 0.69
C GLY A 102 -15.08 11.47 -0.59
N TYR A 103 -14.50 10.78 -1.56
CA TYR A 103 -15.19 10.39 -2.79
C TYR A 103 -16.36 9.44 -2.52
N VAL A 104 -16.17 8.38 -1.72
CA VAL A 104 -17.25 7.44 -1.36
C VAL A 104 -18.38 8.16 -0.59
N ALA A 105 -18.03 9.08 0.30
CA ALA A 105 -19.01 9.82 1.10
C ALA A 105 -19.90 10.74 0.25
N VAL A 106 -19.33 11.41 -0.77
CA VAL A 106 -20.03 12.39 -1.61
C VAL A 106 -20.64 11.75 -2.86
N ALA A 107 -19.83 11.02 -3.64
CA ALA A 107 -20.22 10.46 -4.92
C ALA A 107 -20.81 9.05 -4.79
N GLY A 108 -20.37 8.26 -3.80
CA GLY A 108 -20.85 6.88 -3.61
C GLY A 108 -22.35 6.79 -3.32
N ARG A 109 -22.92 7.80 -2.63
CA ARG A 109 -24.37 7.86 -2.36
C ARG A 109 -25.22 8.29 -3.56
N ASN A 110 -24.65 9.07 -4.48
CA ASN A 110 -25.37 9.63 -5.62
C ASN A 110 -25.25 8.79 -6.91
N ALA A 111 -24.29 7.88 -6.97
CA ALA A 111 -23.98 7.10 -8.18
C ALA A 111 -24.80 5.81 -8.36
N GLY A 112 -25.87 5.60 -7.58
CA GLY A 112 -26.70 4.38 -7.66
C GLY A 112 -25.96 3.09 -7.26
N ARG A 113 -24.80 3.21 -6.60
CA ARG A 113 -24.01 2.09 -6.10
C ARG A 113 -24.71 1.46 -4.90
N ASP A 114 -24.71 0.14 -4.82
CA ASP A 114 -25.28 -0.59 -3.68
C ASP A 114 -24.64 -0.06 -2.37
N PRO A 115 -25.45 0.26 -1.34
CA PRO A 115 -24.92 0.69 -0.05
C PRO A 115 -23.92 -0.31 0.55
N ILE A 116 -24.08 -1.61 0.31
CA ILE A 116 -23.17 -2.67 0.78
C ILE A 116 -21.81 -2.52 0.10
N ASP A 117 -21.78 -2.36 -1.22
CA ASP A 117 -20.55 -2.18 -1.98
C ASP A 117 -19.81 -0.91 -1.57
N SER A 118 -20.54 0.16 -1.28
CA SER A 118 -19.97 1.41 -0.78
C SER A 118 -19.39 1.25 0.63
N ALA A 119 -20.06 0.50 1.50
CA ALA A 119 -19.58 0.19 2.84
C ALA A 119 -18.31 -0.67 2.82
N ILE A 120 -18.23 -1.67 1.94
CA ILE A 120 -17.05 -2.52 1.78
C ILE A 120 -15.84 -1.68 1.34
N VAL A 121 -16.01 -0.82 0.32
CA VAL A 121 -14.90 0.04 -0.13
C VAL A 121 -14.50 1.06 0.93
N ALA A 122 -15.47 1.64 1.66
CA ALA A 122 -15.17 2.51 2.78
C ALA A 122 -14.35 1.78 3.86
N ALA A 123 -14.72 0.55 4.21
CA ALA A 123 -13.97 -0.27 5.18
C ALA A 123 -12.53 -0.53 4.71
N ILE A 124 -12.34 -0.90 3.44
CA ILE A 124 -11.00 -1.10 2.85
C ILE A 124 -10.18 0.20 2.93
N LEU A 125 -10.78 1.34 2.58
CA LEU A 125 -10.09 2.64 2.62
C LEU A 125 -9.76 3.07 4.06
N ILE A 126 -10.60 2.76 5.04
CA ILE A 126 -10.30 2.99 6.47
C ILE A 126 -9.10 2.16 6.91
N VAL A 127 -9.07 0.87 6.56
CA VAL A 127 -7.94 -0.01 6.85
C VAL A 127 -6.66 0.53 6.20
N LEU A 128 -6.75 0.98 4.95
CA LEU A 128 -5.62 1.56 4.22
C LEU A 128 -5.15 2.89 4.82
N ALA A 129 -6.08 3.75 5.27
CA ALA A 129 -5.77 4.97 6.00
C ALA A 129 -5.07 4.66 7.32
N TRP A 130 -5.57 3.70 8.09
CA TRP A 130 -4.93 3.28 9.33
C TRP A 130 -3.53 2.70 9.09
N TYR A 131 -3.38 1.90 8.03
CA TYR A 131 -2.08 1.37 7.63
C TYR A 131 -1.10 2.47 7.19
N SER A 132 -1.57 3.55 6.55
CA SER A 132 -0.71 4.68 6.18
C SER A 132 -0.09 5.36 7.42
N LEU A 133 -0.80 5.41 8.56
CA LEU A 133 -0.27 5.92 9.82
C LEU A 133 0.87 5.05 10.36
N ARG A 134 0.75 3.73 10.20
CA ARG A 134 1.84 2.79 10.51
C ARG A 134 3.06 3.07 9.63
N LEU A 135 2.86 3.32 8.35
CA LEU A 135 3.93 3.65 7.39
C LEU A 135 4.66 4.94 7.76
N VAL A 136 3.93 5.97 8.22
CA VAL A 136 4.52 7.22 8.74
C VAL A 136 5.38 6.94 9.98
N ASN A 137 4.89 6.12 10.91
CA ASN A 137 5.67 5.72 12.08
C ASN A 137 6.91 4.90 11.71
N LEU A 138 6.80 4.05 10.69
CA LEU A 138 7.92 3.28 10.15
C LEU A 138 8.98 4.19 9.53
N ALA A 139 8.58 5.12 8.66
CA ALA A 139 9.49 6.09 8.04
C ALA A 139 10.24 6.95 9.08
N ARG A 140 9.57 7.36 10.16
CA ARG A 140 10.21 8.12 11.27
C ARG A 140 11.24 7.30 12.03
N ARG A 141 10.97 6.00 12.24
CA ARG A 141 11.86 5.12 13.02
C ARG A 141 12.95 4.47 12.18
N TYR A 142 12.78 4.46 10.86
CA TYR A 142 13.68 3.81 9.90
C TYR A 142 15.18 4.11 10.14
N PRO A 143 15.62 5.36 10.41
CA PRO A 143 17.04 5.66 10.65
C PRO A 143 17.64 4.96 11.87
N ASN A 144 16.81 4.59 12.84
CA ASN A 144 17.22 4.00 14.12
C ASN A 144 16.95 2.49 14.19
N LEU A 145 16.52 1.86 13.10
CA LEU A 145 16.27 0.42 13.10
C LEU A 145 17.58 -0.36 13.06
N PRO A 146 17.68 -1.49 13.79
CA PRO A 146 18.85 -2.33 13.75
C PRO A 146 19.04 -2.93 12.35
N GLU A 147 20.30 -2.98 11.90
CA GLU A 147 20.69 -3.73 10.72
C GLU A 147 20.44 -5.23 10.98
N SER A 148 19.92 -5.97 10.00
CA SER A 148 19.66 -7.39 10.19
C SER A 148 20.93 -8.22 9.93
N ASP A 149 21.46 -8.86 10.97
CA ASP A 149 22.64 -9.75 10.91
C ASP A 149 22.37 -11.09 10.21
N ALA A 150 21.12 -11.38 9.84
CA ALA A 150 20.76 -12.66 9.23
C ALA A 150 21.28 -12.74 7.79
N ALA A 151 22.15 -13.71 7.48
CA ALA A 151 22.54 -14.01 6.10
C ALA A 151 21.30 -14.24 5.22
N PRO A 152 21.28 -13.75 3.96
CA PRO A 152 20.15 -13.97 3.06
C PRO A 152 19.91 -15.48 2.94
N PRO A 153 18.66 -15.97 3.10
CA PRO A 153 18.39 -17.40 3.02
C PRO A 153 18.81 -17.87 1.62
N ARG A 154 19.72 -18.84 1.57
CA ARG A 154 20.15 -19.50 0.33
C ARG A 154 18.89 -20.13 -0.29
N ARG A 155 18.23 -19.40 -1.18
CA ARG A 155 17.01 -19.82 -1.89
C ARG A 155 17.37 -21.05 -2.73
N ARG A 156 17.33 -22.24 -2.14
CA ARG A 156 17.30 -23.49 -2.89
C ARG A 156 15.89 -23.57 -3.48
N LEU A 157 15.78 -23.18 -4.75
CA LEU A 157 14.56 -23.24 -5.54
C LEU A 157 14.08 -24.68 -5.74
N PHE A 158 14.96 -25.66 -5.53
CA PHE A 158 14.65 -27.10 -5.58
C PHE A 158 15.45 -27.84 -4.50
N LYS A 159 14.80 -28.79 -3.84
CA LYS A 159 15.45 -29.97 -3.27
C LYS A 159 15.27 -31.10 -4.28
#